data_AF-D1JAV3-F1
#
_entry.id   AF-D1JAV3-F1
#
_cell.length_a   1.000
_cell.length_b   1.000
_cell.length_c   1.000
_cell.angle_alpha   90.00
_cell.angle_beta   90.00
_cell.angle_gamma   90.00
#
_symmetry.space_group_name_H-M   'P 1'
#
loop_
_entity.id
_entity.type
_entity.pdbx_description
1 polymer ?
#
loop_
_entity_poly.entity_id
_entity_poly.type
_entity_poly.pdbx_seq_one_letter_code
_entity_poly.pdbx_strand_id
1 'polypeptide(L)'
;MDQIPSANPNIVKCLIWVAILTLMCSRRILQLIRNANPENANRYTHLRWAKVFTQQADRLLTEVVECMGLKLDMLTIYDIYLGQGCDPNVKRERLMERWVT
;
A
#
# COMPACT_ATOMS: atom_id res chain seq x y z
N MET A 1 20.87 1.77 4.41
CA MET A 1 19.45 1.42 4.63
C MET A 1 19.12 1.90 6.02
N ASP A 2 18.33 2.97 6.13
CA ASP A 2 17.88 3.48 7.42
C ASP A 2 17.12 2.38 8.15
N GLN A 3 17.61 2.02 9.34
CA GLN A 3 17.01 1.01 10.19
C GLN A 3 15.61 1.51 10.55
N ILE A 4 14.56 0.87 10.03
CA ILE A 4 13.21 1.07 10.55
C ILE A 4 13.24 0.41 11.94
N PRO A 5 13.20 1.16 13.06
CA PRO A 5 13.27 0.58 14.39
C PRO A 5 11.87 0.08 14.75
N SER A 6 11.44 -0.97 14.06
CA SER A 6 10.32 -1.80 14.51
C SER A 6 10.88 -2.84 15.46
N ALA A 7 10.57 -2.73 16.75
CA ALA A 7 10.97 -3.71 17.77
C ALA A 7 10.39 -5.11 17.53
N ASN A 8 9.39 -5.25 16.63
CA ASN A 8 8.75 -6.51 16.32
C ASN A 8 9.23 -7.05 14.94
N PRO A 9 10.05 -8.12 14.91
CA PRO A 9 10.56 -8.70 13.67
C PRO A 9 9.46 -9.31 12.79
N ASN A 10 8.31 -9.70 13.37
CA ASN A 10 7.19 -10.22 12.59
C ASN A 10 6.54 -9.12 11.75
N ILE A 11 6.42 -7.90 12.29
CA ILE A 11 5.88 -6.74 11.54
C ILE A 11 6.76 -6.45 10.33
N VAL A 12 8.09 -6.44 10.51
CA VAL A 12 9.04 -6.22 9.41
C VAL A 12 8.90 -7.30 8.34
N LYS A 13 8.84 -8.58 8.74
CA LYS A 13 8.61 -9.70 7.80
C LYS A 13 7.31 -9.54 7.03
N CYS A 14 6.20 -9.21 7.70
CA CYS A 14 4.92 -8.98 7.05
C CYS A 14 4.99 -7.85 6.02
N LEU A 15 5.62 -6.72 6.36
CA LEU A 15 5.79 -5.61 5.43
C LEU A 15 6.62 -6.00 4.20
N ILE A 16 7.67 -6.81 4.38
CA ILE A 16 8.47 -7.34 3.26
C ILE A 16 7.59 -8.21 2.36
N TRP A 17 6.83 -9.15 2.92
CA TRP A 17 5.92 -10.00 2.15
C TRP A 17 4.86 -9.20 1.39
N VAL A 18 4.25 -8.20 2.04
CA VAL A 18 3.28 -7.31 1.40
C VAL A 18 3.92 -6.51 0.27
N ALA A 19 5.16 -6.02 0.44
CA ALA A 19 5.88 -5.31 -0.61
C ALA A 19 6.18 -6.21 -1.82
N ILE A 20 6.62 -7.45 -1.57
CA ILE A 20 6.85 -8.45 -2.64
C ILE A 20 5.55 -8.75 -3.39
N LEU A 21 4.47 -9.01 -2.66
CA LEU A 21 3.16 -9.30 -3.25
C LEU A 21 2.66 -8.11 -4.10
N THR A 22 2.76 -6.90 -3.57
CA THR A 22 2.40 -5.65 -4.27
C THR A 22 3.19 -5.51 -5.57
N LEU A 23 4.49 -5.78 -5.54
CA LEU A 23 5.35 -5.74 -6.72
C LEU A 23 4.95 -6.80 -7.76
N MET A 24 4.63 -8.02 -7.33
CA MET A 24 4.17 -9.09 -8.22
C MET A 24 2.86 -8.72 -8.92
N CYS A 25 1.87 -8.25 -8.16
CA CYS A 25 0.59 -7.78 -8.71
C CYS A 25 0.80 -6.62 -9.70
N SER A 26 1.59 -5.62 -9.30
CA SER A 26 1.89 -4.46 -10.14
C SER A 26 2.54 -4.87 -11.48
N ARG A 27 3.51 -5.79 -11.45
CA ARG A 27 4.19 -6.29 -12.66
C ARG A 27 3.25 -7.10 -13.55
N ARG A 28 2.39 -7.92 -12.96
CA ARG A 28 1.43 -8.73 -13.73
C ARG A 28 0.46 -7.83 -14.49
N ILE A 29 -0.07 -6.80 -13.84
CA ILE A 29 -0.98 -5.86 -14.49
C ILE A 29 -0.23 -5.05 -15.57
N LEU A 30 1.01 -4.60 -15.32
CA LEU A 30 1.81 -3.91 -16.34
C LEU A 30 1.99 -4.77 -17.60
N GLN A 31 2.24 -6.07 -17.44
CA GLN A 31 2.34 -7.00 -18.58
C GLN A 31 1.03 -7.08 -19.35
N LEU A 32 -0.12 -7.20 -18.66
CA LEU A 32 -1.43 -7.20 -19.31
C LEU A 32 -1.68 -5.92 -20.11
N ILE A 33 -1.36 -4.75 -19.53
CA ILE A 33 -1.53 -3.45 -20.20
C ILE A 33 -0.62 -3.32 -21.42
N ARG A 34 0.65 -3.73 -21.33
CA ARG A 34 1.58 -3.71 -22.47
C ARG A 34 1.12 -4.65 -23.59
N ASN A 35 0.58 -5.80 -23.24
CA ASN A 35 0.03 -6.75 -24.22
C ASN A 35 -1.24 -6.21 -24.88
N ALA A 36 -2.07 -5.46 -24.15
CA ALA A 36 -3.27 -4.83 -24.67
C ALA A 36 -2.99 -3.61 -25.57
N ASN A 37 -1.83 -2.96 -25.41
CA ASN A 37 -1.41 -1.81 -26.23
C ASN A 37 0.06 -1.95 -26.69
N PRO A 38 0.33 -2.90 -27.61
CA PRO A 38 1.69 -3.23 -28.01
C PRO A 38 2.41 -2.06 -28.71
N GLU A 39 1.69 -1.25 -29.48
CA GLU A 39 2.24 -0.09 -30.20
C GLU A 39 2.88 0.94 -29.25
N ASN A 40 2.34 1.09 -28.05
CA ASN A 40 2.83 2.02 -27.04
C ASN A 40 3.51 1.30 -25.86
N ALA A 41 3.82 0.01 -25.97
CA ALA A 41 4.34 -0.79 -24.85
C ALA A 41 5.60 -0.17 -24.20
N ASN A 42 6.46 0.44 -25.03
CA ASN A 42 7.68 1.13 -24.61
C ASN A 42 7.42 2.41 -23.79
N ARG A 43 6.25 3.04 -23.91
CA ARG A 43 5.88 4.26 -23.18
C ARG A 43 5.43 3.98 -21.76
N TYR A 44 5.04 2.74 -21.45
CA TYR A 44 4.75 2.31 -20.08
C TYR A 44 6.04 2.06 -19.30
N THR A 45 6.81 3.11 -19.03
CA THR A 45 8.04 3.04 -18.24
C THR A 45 7.74 2.65 -16.80
N HIS A 46 8.70 2.01 -16.11
CA HIS A 46 8.51 1.57 -14.72
C HIS A 46 8.11 2.72 -13.79
N LEU A 47 8.73 3.89 -13.95
CA LEU A 47 8.44 5.06 -13.11
C LEU A 47 7.02 5.61 -13.37
N ARG A 48 6.60 5.71 -14.64
CA ARG A 48 5.25 6.18 -14.97
C ARG A 48 4.21 5.19 -14.49
N TRP A 49 4.47 3.89 -14.69
CA TRP A 49 3.60 2.80 -14.22
C TRP A 49 3.46 2.82 -12.70
N ALA A 50 4.56 2.92 -11.95
CA ALA A 50 4.52 2.95 -10.49
C ALA A 50 3.64 4.09 -9.96
N LYS A 51 3.75 5.30 -10.54
CA LYS A 51 2.90 6.44 -10.17
C LYS A 51 1.40 6.15 -10.37
N VAL A 52 1.04 5.64 -11.54
CA VAL A 52 -0.37 5.32 -11.86
C VAL A 52 -0.88 4.19 -10.97
N PHE A 53 -0.09 3.13 -10.80
CA PHE A 53 -0.44 1.98 -9.96
C PHE A 53 -0.70 2.41 -8.51
N THR A 54 0.19 3.20 -7.90
CA THR A 54 0.00 3.69 -6.53
C THR A 54 -1.24 4.57 -6.41
N GLN A 55 -1.53 5.43 -7.41
CA GLN A 55 -2.73 6.27 -7.40
C GLN A 55 -4.04 5.47 -7.48
N GLN A 56 -4.01 4.29 -8.10
CA GLN A 56 -5.19 3.43 -8.28
C GLN A 56 -5.21 2.25 -7.30
N ALA A 57 -4.22 2.11 -6.41
CA ALA A 57 -4.06 0.95 -5.55
C ALA A 57 -5.24 0.75 -4.59
N ASP A 58 -5.80 1.84 -4.06
CA ASP A 58 -6.96 1.80 -3.17
C ASP A 58 -8.20 1.25 -3.89
N ARG A 59 -8.52 1.77 -5.08
CA ARG A 59 -9.62 1.26 -5.91
C ARG A 59 -9.42 -0.20 -6.29
N LEU A 60 -8.20 -0.56 -6.69
CA LEU A 60 -7.87 -1.94 -7.02
C LEU A 60 -8.09 -2.86 -5.81
N LEU A 61 -7.72 -2.42 -4.62
CA LEU A 61 -7.95 -3.18 -3.39
C LEU A 61 -9.45 -3.33 -3.11
N THR A 62 -10.24 -2.27 -3.25
CA THR A 62 -11.71 -2.32 -3.11
C THR A 62 -12.33 -3.36 -4.04
N GLU A 63 -11.97 -3.34 -5.33
CA GLU A 63 -12.48 -4.32 -6.32
C GLU A 63 -12.09 -5.76 -5.97
N VAL A 64 -10.86 -5.98 -5.47
CA VAL A 64 -10.41 -7.31 -5.02
C VAL A 64 -11.20 -7.79 -3.81
N VAL A 65 -11.41 -6.91 -2.84
CA VAL A 65 -12.17 -7.20 -1.60
C VAL A 65 -13.63 -7.53 -1.95
N GLU A 66 -14.26 -6.73 -2.82
CA GLU A 66 -15.62 -6.98 -3.29
C GLU A 66 -15.74 -8.30 -4.06
N CYS A 67 -14.77 -8.62 -4.92
CA CYS A 67 -14.72 -9.91 -5.63
C CYS A 67 -14.63 -11.11 -4.68
N MET A 68 -14.03 -10.93 -3.49
CA MET A 68 -13.98 -11.95 -2.43
C MET A 68 -15.28 -12.03 -1.59
N GLY A 69 -16.31 -11.24 -1.91
CA GLY A 69 -17.55 -11.16 -1.14
C GLY A 69 -17.41 -10.40 0.17
N LEU A 70 -16.28 -9.71 0.37
CA LEU A 70 -16.05 -8.83 1.50
C LEU A 70 -16.57 -7.45 1.10
N LYS A 71 -17.42 -6.85 1.93
CA LYS A 71 -17.94 -5.50 1.68
C LYS A 71 -17.22 -4.52 2.58
N LEU A 72 -16.52 -3.55 1.98
CA LEU A 72 -15.98 -2.41 2.72
C LEU A 72 -17.10 -1.38 2.96
N ASP A 73 -18.08 -1.75 3.77
CA ASP A 73 -19.18 -0.84 4.11
C ASP A 73 -18.77 0.20 5.16
N MET A 74 -19.66 1.17 5.38
CA MET A 74 -19.40 2.27 6.31
C MET A 74 -19.10 1.79 7.74
N LEU A 75 -19.67 0.65 8.16
CA LEU A 75 -19.41 0.07 9.47
C LEU A 75 -18.00 -0.52 9.54
N THR A 76 -17.59 -1.26 8.51
CA THR A 76 -16.24 -1.81 8.40
C THR A 76 -15.19 -0.71 8.40
N ILE A 77 -15.42 0.37 7.66
CA ILE A 77 -14.52 1.54 7.65
C ILE A 77 -14.47 2.21 9.03
N TYR A 78 -15.61 2.36 9.69
CA TYR A 78 -15.69 2.92 11.04
C TYR A 78 -14.90 2.08 12.05
N ASP A 79 -15.03 0.74 12.01
CA ASP A 79 -14.28 -0.18 12.86
C ASP A 79 -12.78 -0.10 12.60
N ILE A 80 -12.36 0.03 11.34
CA ILE A 80 -10.96 0.26 10.97
C ILE A 80 -10.47 1.57 11.59
N TYR A 81 -11.24 2.65 11.52
CA TYR A 81 -10.84 3.93 12.11
C TYR A 81 -10.74 3.86 13.63
N LEU A 82 -11.68 3.21 14.30
CA LEU A 82 -11.61 3.01 15.75
C LEU A 82 -10.39 2.17 16.15
N GLY A 83 -10.14 1.06 15.44
CA GLY A 83 -9.07 0.13 15.78
C GLY A 83 -7.66 0.61 15.39
N GLN A 84 -7.51 1.21 14.21
CA GLN A 84 -6.22 1.60 13.62
C GLN A 84 -5.90 3.09 13.79
N GLY A 85 -6.91 3.93 14.07
CA GLY A 85 -6.70 5.37 14.28
C GLY A 85 -6.04 5.71 15.61
N CYS A 86 -6.05 4.78 16.58
CA CYS A 86 -5.35 4.94 17.85
C CYS A 86 -3.85 4.69 17.64
N ASP A 87 -3.01 5.72 17.76
CA ASP A 87 -1.55 5.58 17.60
C ASP A 87 -0.94 4.76 18.75
N PRO A 88 -0.44 3.54 18.50
CA PRO A 88 0.15 2.70 19.55
C PRO A 88 1.51 3.23 20.02
N ASN A 89 2.09 4.20 19.32
CA ASN A 89 3.40 4.77 19.60
C ASN A 89 3.31 6.21 20.15
N VAL A 90 2.22 6.56 20.84
CA VAL A 90 2.00 7.90 21.42
C VAL A 90 3.18 8.41 22.26
N LYS A 91 3.94 7.51 22.91
CA LYS A 91 5.09 7.86 23.76
C LYS A 91 6.43 7.92 23.02
N ARG A 92 6.46 7.64 21.71
CA ARG A 92 7.69 7.71 20.91
C ARG A 92 8.09 9.17 20.75
N GLU A 93 9.28 9.54 21.22
CA GLU A 93 9.83 10.88 21.02
C GLU A 93 9.81 11.25 19.53
N ARG A 94 9.16 12.36 19.20
CA ARG A 94 9.07 12.84 17.82
C ARG A 94 10.11 13.92 17.59
N LEU A 95 10.79 13.86 16.45
CA LEU A 95 11.83 14.82 16.08
C LEU A 95 11.36 16.29 16.18
N MET A 96 10.08 16.54 15.86
CA MET A 96 9.47 17.87 15.86
C MET A 96 8.82 18.29 17.19
N GLU A 97 8.68 17.40 18.19
CA GLU A 97 8.03 17.74 19.48
C GLU A 97 8.72 18.90 20.21
N ARG A 98 10.03 19.05 20.03
CA ARG A 98 10.82 20.12 20.67
C ARG A 98 10.66 21.50 20.02
N TRP A 99 10.08 21.59 18.82
CA TRP A 99 10.00 22.81 18.03
C TRP A 99 8.61 23.48 18.05
N VAL A 100 7.64 22.86 18.72
CA VAL A 100 6.24 23.34 18.82
C VAL A 100 5.96 24.00 20.19
N THR A 101 7.00 24.27 20.99
CA THR A 101 6.93 25.06 22.22
C THR A 101 7.22 26.53 21.94
#